data_AF-A0AAJ4W6X4-F1
#
_entry.id   AF-A0AAJ4W6X4-F1
#
_cell.length_a   1.000
_cell.length_b   1.000
_cell.length_c   1.000
_cell.angle_alpha   90.00
_cell.angle_beta   90.00
_cell.angle_gamma   90.00
#
_symmetry.space_group_name_H-M   'P 1'
#
loop_
_entity.id
_entity.type
_entity.pdbx_description
1 polymer ?
#
loop_
_entity_poly.entity_id
_entity_poly.type
_entity_poly.pdbx_seq_one_letter_code
_entity_poly.pdbx_strand_id
1 'polypeptide(L)'
;MRKIILAFAMVLVAQFSFAQDAFKADTKKYMDLSGQLKTFELLTKELSLNVEETKRADFEKELKASMVVLVDKMAEMYMTEFSHEDVKQLIQFYESPVGKKLSDKSEVLFEKGQKVGEEWAVGLQGIMMKYMQE
;
A
#
# COMPACT_ATOMS: atom_id res chain seq x y z
N MET A 1 -37.86 2.87 -29.20
CA MET A 1 -36.63 3.66 -28.97
C MET A 1 -36.32 3.86 -27.49
N ARG A 2 -37.22 4.40 -26.64
CA ARG A 2 -36.96 4.59 -25.19
C ARG A 2 -36.50 3.34 -24.44
N LYS A 3 -37.14 2.18 -24.68
CA LYS A 3 -36.75 0.89 -24.08
C LYS A 3 -35.37 0.39 -24.54
N ILE A 4 -34.96 0.71 -25.77
CA ILE A 4 -33.67 0.33 -26.33
C ILE A 4 -32.56 1.21 -25.74
N ILE A 5 -32.81 2.52 -25.60
CA ILE A 5 -31.88 3.46 -24.96
C ILE A 5 -31.63 3.08 -23.49
N LEU A 6 -32.70 2.72 -22.75
CA LEU A 6 -32.58 2.25 -21.37
C LEU A 6 -31.79 0.94 -21.25
N ALA A 7 -32.06 -0.03 -22.14
CA ALA A 7 -31.30 -1.29 -22.15
C ALA A 7 -29.82 -1.04 -22.46
N PHE A 8 -29.51 -0.17 -23.42
CA PHE A 8 -28.14 0.18 -23.76
C PHE A 8 -27.41 0.93 -22.62
N ALA A 9 -28.08 1.88 -21.96
CA ALA A 9 -27.54 2.56 -20.79
C ALA A 9 -27.25 1.58 -19.63
N MET A 10 -28.13 0.61 -19.39
CA MET A 10 -27.91 -0.42 -18.36
C MET A 10 -26.71 -1.31 -18.67
N VAL A 11 -26.52 -1.69 -19.94
CA VAL A 11 -25.32 -2.43 -20.38
C VAL A 11 -24.05 -1.60 -20.15
N LEU A 12 -24.05 -0.31 -20.48
CA LEU A 12 -22.90 0.56 -20.24
C LEU A 12 -22.56 0.67 -18.75
N VAL A 13 -23.55 0.90 -17.88
CA VAL A 13 -23.34 0.97 -16.42
C VAL A 13 -22.73 -0.33 -15.89
N ALA A 14 -23.24 -1.49 -16.33
CA ALA A 14 -22.69 -2.78 -15.94
C ALA A 14 -21.21 -2.93 -16.34
N GLN A 15 -20.84 -2.52 -17.57
CA GLN A 15 -19.44 -2.55 -18.02
C GLN A 15 -18.53 -1.63 -17.19
N PHE A 16 -19.01 -0.45 -16.81
CA PHE A 16 -18.25 0.47 -15.94
C PHE A 16 -18.05 -0.10 -14.53
N SER A 17 -19.06 -0.76 -13.95
CA SER A 17 -18.93 -1.43 -12.66
C SER A 17 -17.88 -2.55 -12.70
N PHE A 18 -17.90 -3.40 -13.72
CA PHE A 18 -16.88 -4.47 -13.85
C PHE A 18 -15.46 -3.91 -14.04
N ALA A 19 -15.30 -2.83 -14.81
CA ALA A 19 -14.00 -2.19 -14.99
C ALA A 19 -13.47 -1.58 -13.68
N GLN A 20 -14.35 -0.96 -12.88
CA GLN A 20 -14.00 -0.41 -11.58
C GLN A 20 -13.59 -1.49 -10.57
N ASP A 21 -14.31 -2.63 -10.55
CA ASP A 21 -13.97 -3.76 -9.68
C ASP A 21 -12.61 -4.37 -10.03
N ALA A 22 -12.34 -4.55 -11.33
CA ALA A 22 -11.05 -5.04 -11.82
C ALA A 22 -9.90 -4.07 -11.48
N PHE A 23 -10.13 -2.77 -11.65
CA PHE A 23 -9.13 -1.76 -11.30
C PHE A 23 -8.81 -1.78 -9.81
N LYS A 24 -9.83 -1.82 -8.94
CA LYS A 24 -9.62 -1.92 -7.50
C LYS A 24 -8.86 -3.19 -7.10
N ALA A 25 -9.20 -4.33 -7.69
CA ALA A 25 -8.54 -5.60 -7.42
C ALA A 25 -7.05 -5.56 -7.80
N ASP A 26 -6.72 -5.01 -8.97
CA ASP A 26 -5.33 -4.85 -9.40
C ASP A 26 -4.57 -3.86 -8.49
N THR A 27 -5.20 -2.76 -8.08
CA THR A 27 -4.58 -1.81 -7.15
C THR A 27 -4.24 -2.45 -5.80
N LYS A 28 -5.13 -3.30 -5.27
CA LYS A 28 -4.83 -4.08 -4.05
C LYS A 28 -3.67 -5.05 -4.24
N LYS A 29 -3.63 -5.74 -5.40
CA LYS A 29 -2.52 -6.64 -5.75
C LYS A 29 -1.19 -5.88 -5.81
N TYR A 30 -1.18 -4.70 -6.41
CA TYR A 30 0.00 -3.83 -6.44
C TYR A 30 0.47 -3.47 -5.02
N MET A 31 -0.43 -3.10 -4.11
CA MET A 31 -0.08 -2.75 -2.73
C MET A 31 0.58 -3.89 -1.96
N ASP A 32 0.07 -5.11 -2.16
CA ASP A 32 0.65 -6.35 -1.61
C ASP A 32 2.06 -6.59 -2.16
N LEU A 33 2.19 -6.61 -3.50
CA LEU A 33 3.46 -6.87 -4.18
C LEU A 33 4.55 -5.84 -3.83
N SER A 34 4.18 -4.56 -3.73
CA SER A 34 5.11 -3.48 -3.41
C SER A 34 5.49 -3.41 -1.93
N GLY A 35 4.81 -4.19 -1.08
CA GLY A 35 5.07 -4.23 0.36
C GLY A 35 4.56 -3.01 1.13
N GLN A 36 3.68 -2.20 0.53
CA GLN A 36 3.10 -1.02 1.21
C GLN A 36 2.22 -1.39 2.40
N LEU A 37 1.64 -2.60 2.38
CA LEU A 37 0.81 -3.09 3.47
C LEU A 37 1.62 -3.61 4.66
N LYS A 38 2.93 -3.86 4.48
CA LYS A 38 3.79 -4.48 5.50
C LYS A 38 3.81 -3.71 6.82
N THR A 39 3.84 -2.38 6.80
CA THR A 39 3.82 -1.58 8.03
C THR A 39 2.55 -1.80 8.84
N PHE A 40 1.40 -1.89 8.18
CA PHE A 40 0.12 -2.16 8.83
C PHE A 40 0.02 -3.62 9.30
N GLU A 41 0.57 -4.57 8.55
CA GLU A 41 0.68 -5.98 8.96
C GLU A 41 1.56 -6.15 10.20
N LEU A 42 2.68 -5.44 10.28
CA LEU A 42 3.55 -5.44 11.45
C LEU A 42 2.84 -4.85 12.67
N LEU A 43 2.18 -3.70 12.51
CA LEU A 43 1.38 -3.07 13.56
C LEU A 43 0.28 -4.01 14.07
N THR A 44 -0.47 -4.63 13.17
CA THR A 44 -1.57 -5.54 13.54
C THR A 44 -1.07 -6.80 14.24
N LYS A 45 0.07 -7.34 13.81
CA LYS A 45 0.74 -8.46 14.50
C LYS A 45 1.15 -8.08 15.92
N GLU A 46 1.75 -6.90 16.10
CA GLU A 46 2.14 -6.39 17.43
C GLU A 46 0.91 -6.22 18.34
N LEU A 47 -0.18 -5.62 17.82
CA LEU A 47 -1.43 -5.48 18.57
C LEU A 47 -2.00 -6.84 18.99
N SER A 48 -1.97 -7.86 18.11
CA SER A 48 -2.46 -9.21 18.43
C SER A 48 -1.64 -9.89 19.55
N LEU A 49 -0.31 -9.71 19.53
CA LEU A 49 0.58 -10.27 20.55
C LEU A 49 0.32 -9.68 21.95
N ASN A 50 -0.17 -8.44 22.01
CA ASN A 50 -0.54 -7.76 23.25
C ASN A 50 -1.92 -8.15 23.79
N VAL A 51 -2.69 -8.98 23.08
CA VAL A 51 -3.99 -9.49 23.53
C VAL A 51 -3.82 -10.82 24.26
N GLU A 52 -4.59 -11.01 25.34
CA GLU A 52 -4.69 -12.26 26.08
C GLU A 52 -4.97 -13.44 25.14
N GLU A 53 -4.25 -14.56 25.34
CA GLU A 53 -4.28 -15.71 24.42
C GLU A 53 -5.69 -16.23 24.14
N THR A 54 -6.56 -16.27 25.16
CA THR A 54 -7.94 -16.75 25.04
C THR A 54 -8.85 -15.84 24.21
N LYS A 55 -8.50 -14.56 24.05
CA LYS A 55 -9.24 -13.57 23.26
C LYS A 55 -8.59 -13.30 21.91
N ARG A 56 -7.36 -13.76 21.69
CA ARG A 56 -6.55 -13.43 20.53
C ARG A 56 -7.20 -13.87 19.21
N ALA A 57 -7.81 -15.05 19.16
CA ALA A 57 -8.45 -15.54 17.94
C ALA A 57 -9.63 -14.65 17.49
N ASP A 58 -10.47 -14.21 18.42
CA ASP A 58 -11.59 -13.31 18.12
C ASP A 58 -11.08 -11.91 17.72
N PHE A 59 -10.07 -11.41 18.43
CA PHE A 59 -9.42 -10.15 18.11
C PHE A 59 -8.79 -10.16 16.71
N GLU A 60 -8.05 -11.22 16.34
CA GLU A 60 -7.44 -11.36 15.02
C GLU A 60 -8.48 -11.40 13.90
N LYS A 61 -9.65 -11.99 14.15
CA LYS A 61 -10.78 -11.99 13.21
C LYS A 61 -11.32 -10.57 12.97
N GLU A 62 -11.54 -9.81 14.04
CA GLU A 62 -11.98 -8.41 13.93
C GLU A 62 -10.92 -7.52 13.26
N LEU A 63 -9.65 -7.73 13.61
CA LEU A 63 -8.52 -7.00 13.05
C LEU A 63 -8.38 -7.27 11.54
N LYS A 64 -8.56 -8.52 11.11
CA LYS A 64 -8.58 -8.88 9.69
C LYS A 64 -9.71 -8.18 8.95
N ALA A 65 -10.91 -8.10 9.52
CA ALA A 65 -12.03 -7.37 8.91
C ALA A 65 -11.72 -5.87 8.80
N SER A 66 -11.10 -5.27 9.83
CA SER A 66 -10.63 -3.88 9.82
C SER A 66 -9.58 -3.64 8.73
N MET A 67 -8.64 -4.57 8.55
CA MET A 67 -7.62 -4.51 7.50
C MET A 67 -8.21 -4.55 6.09
N VAL A 68 -9.28 -5.32 5.86
CA VAL A 68 -9.98 -5.31 4.56
C VAL A 68 -10.52 -3.91 4.26
N VAL A 69 -11.12 -3.23 5.25
CA VAL A 69 -11.64 -1.86 5.08
C VAL A 69 -10.51 -0.86 4.81
N LEU A 70 -9.37 -1.00 5.49
CA LEU A 70 -8.19 -0.16 5.25
C LEU A 70 -7.68 -0.32 3.82
N VAL A 71 -7.45 -1.56 3.38
CA VAL A 71 -6.95 -1.89 2.04
C VAL A 71 -7.92 -1.39 0.96
N ASP A 72 -9.23 -1.50 1.18
CA ASP A 72 -10.24 -0.96 0.27
C ASP A 72 -10.13 0.55 0.10
N LYS A 73 -10.02 1.30 1.21
CA LYS A 73 -9.89 2.76 1.19
C LYS A 73 -8.58 3.22 0.59
N MET A 74 -7.49 2.50 0.89
CA MET A 74 -6.20 2.77 0.25
C MET A 74 -6.30 2.57 -1.26
N ALA A 75 -6.89 1.46 -1.71
CA ALA A 75 -7.05 1.19 -3.13
C ALA A 75 -7.89 2.28 -3.84
N GLU A 76 -8.98 2.75 -3.21
CA GLU A 76 -9.78 3.87 -3.73
C GLU A 76 -8.96 5.15 -3.89
N MET A 77 -8.14 5.49 -2.89
CA MET A 77 -7.25 6.65 -2.96
C MET A 77 -6.21 6.52 -4.08
N TYR A 78 -5.61 5.34 -4.29
CA TYR A 78 -4.69 5.14 -5.40
C TYR A 78 -5.38 5.25 -6.76
N MET A 79 -6.63 4.81 -6.87
CA MET A 79 -7.41 4.91 -8.11
C MET A 79 -7.77 6.36 -8.47
N THR A 80 -7.60 7.35 -7.58
CA THR A 80 -7.75 8.77 -7.93
C THR A 80 -6.51 9.37 -8.58
N GLU A 81 -5.33 8.79 -8.32
CA GLU A 81 -4.04 9.32 -8.76
C GLU A 81 -3.43 8.54 -9.93
N PHE A 82 -3.78 7.27 -10.07
CA PHE A 82 -3.26 6.39 -11.11
C PHE A 82 -4.36 5.94 -12.07
N SER A 83 -4.00 5.67 -13.31
CA SER A 83 -4.88 4.92 -14.20
C SER A 83 -4.75 3.41 -13.95
N HIS A 84 -5.73 2.65 -14.43
CA HIS A 84 -5.65 1.18 -14.37
C HIS A 84 -4.44 0.64 -15.13
N GLU A 85 -4.06 1.28 -16.23
CA GLU A 85 -2.89 0.86 -17.02
C GLU A 85 -1.58 1.13 -16.28
N ASP A 86 -1.47 2.24 -15.55
CA ASP A 86 -0.30 2.51 -14.69
C ASP A 86 -0.15 1.44 -13.62
N VAL A 87 -1.26 1.07 -12.96
CA VAL A 87 -1.26 0.00 -11.95
C VAL A 87 -0.85 -1.34 -12.54
N LYS A 88 -1.29 -1.69 -13.76
CA LYS A 88 -0.85 -2.92 -14.44
C LYS A 88 0.64 -2.92 -14.72
N GLN A 89 1.20 -1.79 -15.17
CA GLN A 89 2.64 -1.67 -15.38
C GLN A 89 3.43 -1.77 -14.06
N LEU A 90 2.92 -1.19 -12.97
CA LEU A 90 3.51 -1.34 -11.64
C LEU A 90 3.49 -2.80 -11.18
N ILE A 91 2.38 -3.51 -11.38
CA ILE A 91 2.30 -4.96 -11.08
C ILE A 91 3.35 -5.73 -11.88
N GLN A 92 3.47 -5.49 -13.19
CA GLN A 92 4.48 -6.16 -14.03
C GLN A 92 5.90 -5.91 -13.51
N PHE A 93 6.20 -4.67 -13.11
CA PHE A 93 7.49 -4.35 -12.50
C PHE A 93 7.72 -5.13 -11.20
N TYR A 94 6.78 -5.12 -10.26
CA TYR A 94 6.94 -5.82 -8.98
C TYR A 94 6.88 -7.35 -9.09
N GLU A 95 6.29 -7.90 -10.16
CA GLU A 95 6.35 -9.34 -10.46
C GLU A 95 7.69 -9.79 -11.05
N SER A 96 8.48 -8.86 -11.60
CA SER A 96 9.82 -9.14 -12.12
C SER A 96 10.80 -9.56 -11.02
N PRO A 97 11.90 -10.26 -11.34
CA PRO A 97 12.91 -10.64 -10.34
C PRO A 97 13.50 -9.44 -9.59
N VAL A 98 13.69 -8.30 -10.25
CA VAL A 98 14.22 -7.09 -9.61
C VAL A 98 13.18 -6.40 -8.74
N GLY A 99 11.91 -6.37 -9.16
CA GLY A 99 10.81 -5.80 -8.38
C GLY A 99 10.54 -6.58 -7.10
N LYS A 100 10.53 -7.92 -7.18
CA LYS A 100 10.47 -8.80 -6.00
C LYS A 100 11.64 -8.54 -5.06
N LYS A 101 12.86 -8.50 -5.59
CA LYS A 101 14.06 -8.18 -4.80
C LYS A 101 13.95 -6.81 -4.12
N LEU A 102 13.37 -5.81 -4.77
CA LEU A 102 13.15 -4.50 -4.16
C LEU A 102 12.16 -4.58 -2.98
N SER A 103 11.02 -5.24 -3.17
CA SER A 103 10.01 -5.45 -2.12
C SER A 103 10.56 -6.25 -0.93
N ASP A 104 11.40 -7.27 -1.18
CA ASP A 104 12.05 -8.08 -0.15
C ASP A 104 13.14 -7.32 0.61
N LYS A 105 13.79 -6.35 -0.05
CA LYS A 105 14.88 -5.56 0.55
C LYS A 105 14.42 -4.24 1.14
N SER A 106 13.15 -3.88 1.07
CA SER A 106 12.64 -2.58 1.55
C SER A 106 12.98 -2.31 3.01
N GLU A 107 12.75 -3.28 3.90
CA GLU A 107 13.09 -3.19 5.34
C GLU A 107 14.60 -3.04 5.56
N VAL A 108 15.42 -3.89 4.91
CA VAL A 108 16.89 -3.81 4.99
C VAL A 108 17.42 -2.47 4.48
N LEU A 109 16.83 -1.94 3.40
CA LEU A 109 17.19 -0.63 2.85
C LEU A 109 16.78 0.51 3.78
N PHE A 110 15.61 0.41 4.42
CA PHE A 110 15.17 1.37 5.43
C PHE A 110 16.13 1.43 6.61
N GLU A 111 16.47 0.29 7.23
CA GLU A 111 17.41 0.22 8.35
C GLU A 111 18.80 0.78 7.98
N LYS A 112 19.31 0.44 6.80
CA LYS A 112 20.59 0.97 6.31
C LYS A 112 20.50 2.47 6.04
N GLY A 113 19.38 2.93 5.48
CA GLY A 113 19.12 4.34 5.22
C GLY A 113 19.09 5.18 6.49
N GLN A 114 18.53 4.65 7.59
CA GLN A 114 18.57 5.32 8.90
C GLN A 114 20.00 5.58 9.37
N LYS A 115 20.89 4.57 9.30
CA LYS A 115 22.30 4.72 9.66
C LYS A 115 23.02 5.77 8.81
N VAL A 116 22.79 5.74 7.49
CA VAL A 116 23.34 6.76 6.58
C VAL A 116 22.84 8.16 6.95
N GLY A 117 21.56 8.30 7.32
CA GLY A 117 20.98 9.55 7.79
C GLY A 117 21.57 10.06 9.10
N GLU A 118 21.83 9.16 10.06
CA GLU A 118 22.51 9.48 11.31
C GLU A 118 23.93 9.99 11.07
N GLU A 119 24.70 9.32 10.21
CA GLU A 119 26.06 9.75 9.82
C GLU A 119 26.04 11.15 9.17
N TRP A 120 25.07 11.40 8.28
CA TRP A 120 24.89 12.72 7.68
C TRP A 120 24.52 13.79 8.71
N ALA A 121 23.66 13.49 9.68
CA ALA A 121 23.26 14.41 10.73
C ALA A 121 24.44 14.85 11.63
N VAL A 122 25.39 13.95 11.92
CA VAL A 122 26.64 14.30 12.61
C VAL A 122 27.45 15.30 11.78
N GLY A 123 27.58 15.06 10.48
CA GLY A 123 28.24 16.01 9.56
C GLY A 123 27.55 17.39 9.54
N LEU A 124 26.22 17.41 9.58
CA LEU A 124 25.43 18.63 9.59
C LEU A 124 25.67 19.48 10.84
N GLN A 125 25.88 18.86 12.02
CA GLN A 125 26.24 19.60 13.24
C GLN A 125 27.54 20.39 13.07
N GLY A 126 28.53 19.82 12.39
CA GLY A 126 29.79 20.50 12.06
C GLY A 126 29.58 21.74 11.19
N ILE A 127 28.70 21.63 10.19
CA ILE A 127 28.31 22.76 9.34
C ILE A 127 27.61 23.83 10.17
N MET A 128 26.60 23.47 10.98
CA MET A 128 25.86 24.43 11.79
C MET A 128 26.75 25.18 12.78
N MET A 129 27.69 24.50 13.45
CA MET A 129 28.64 25.15 14.37
C MET A 129 29.47 26.25 13.71
N LYS A 130 29.84 26.08 12.43
CA LYS A 130 30.58 27.10 11.67
C LYS A 130 29.81 28.41 11.53
N TYR A 131 28.48 28.35 11.45
CA TYR A 131 27.60 29.50 11.26
C TYR A 131 26.96 30.01 12.56
N MET A 132 27.20 29.34 13.70
CA MET A 132 26.78 29.80 15.04
C MET A 132 27.88 30.58 15.77
N GLN A 133 29.10 30.63 15.23
CA GLN A 133 30.24 31.37 15.80
C GLN A 133 30.40 32.79 15.21
N GLU A 134 29.37 33.30 14.52
CA GLU A 134 29.21 34.72 14.16
C GLU A 134 28.18 35.38 15.09
#